data_AF-A0AAN6M700-F1
#
_entry.id   AF-A0AAN6M700-F1
#
_cell.length_a   1.000
_cell.length_b   1.000
_cell.length_c   1.000
_cell.angle_alpha   90.00
_cell.angle_beta   90.00
_cell.angle_gamma   90.00
#
_symmetry.space_group_name_H-M   'P 1'
#
loop_
_entity.id
_entity.type
_entity.pdbx_description
1 polymer ?
#
loop_
_entity_poly.entity_id
_entity_poly.type
_entity_poly.pdbx_seq_one_letter_code
_entity_poly.pdbx_strand_id
1 'polypeptide(L)'
;VGGNPKRDAYGFRYWKNPGSFAEYIHTGSLGRFEGFLGAFFQASFTCVGPEYVAMVAGEAIYPRKTIKTAFKTMYFRFGLFFILGALCVGIILPYNDPTLTGLLDAGDTGTGASSPYVIAMKNMGISVLPDLTNALMVTSIFSAGNSYVYCATRTLYSLSLDGHAPRFLRKTTRAGVPIYCFCVTMVFPLLGPPHNPIHIVHPI
;
A
#
# COMPACT_ATOMS: atom_id res chain seq x y z
N VAL A 1 -19.03 19.90 17.36
CA VAL A 1 -18.82 19.03 16.18
C VAL A 1 -17.32 18.88 15.98
N GLY A 2 -16.80 17.64 16.01
CA GLY A 2 -15.37 17.40 16.18
C GLY A 2 -14.52 17.96 15.04
N GLY A 3 -13.39 18.59 15.38
CA GLY A 3 -12.21 18.91 14.55
C GLY A 3 -12.38 19.66 13.21
N ASN A 4 -13.56 19.72 12.62
CA ASN A 4 -13.79 20.25 11.28
C ASN A 4 -13.80 21.79 11.31
N PRO A 5 -12.85 22.47 10.63
CA PRO A 5 -12.83 23.92 10.53
C PRO A 5 -14.09 24.50 9.86
N LYS A 6 -14.72 23.72 8.95
CA LYS A 6 -15.95 24.10 8.24
C LYS A 6 -17.23 23.87 9.06
N ARG A 7 -17.11 23.30 10.27
CA ARG A 7 -18.22 22.96 11.19
C ARG A 7 -19.35 22.14 10.53
N ASP A 8 -19.07 21.43 9.45
CA ASP A 8 -20.03 20.59 8.73
C ASP A 8 -19.91 19.12 9.16
N ALA A 9 -21.02 18.40 9.20
CA ALA A 9 -21.07 16.98 9.51
C ALA A 9 -21.14 16.18 8.20
N TYR A 10 -20.01 15.63 7.76
CA TYR A 10 -19.92 14.89 6.49
C TYR A 10 -20.88 13.68 6.40
N GLY A 11 -21.12 12.98 7.53
CA GLY A 11 -22.12 11.90 7.62
C GLY A 11 -21.98 10.84 6.51
N PHE A 12 -23.10 10.38 5.94
CA PHE A 12 -23.11 9.53 4.73
C PHE A 12 -23.58 10.31 3.48
N ARG A 13 -23.28 11.61 3.42
CA ARG A 13 -23.80 12.49 2.35
C ARG A 13 -23.30 12.05 0.97
N TYR A 14 -22.00 11.77 0.85
CA TYR A 14 -21.38 11.36 -0.41
C TYR A 14 -21.79 9.94 -0.85
N TRP A 15 -22.17 9.08 0.09
CA TRP A 15 -22.75 7.77 -0.22
C TRP A 15 -24.15 7.85 -0.84
N LYS A 16 -24.90 8.94 -0.57
CA LYS A 16 -26.22 9.18 -1.18
C LYS A 16 -26.13 9.96 -2.49
N ASN A 17 -25.30 11.02 -2.53
CA ASN A 17 -25.05 11.85 -3.71
C ASN A 17 -23.58 12.25 -3.73
N PRO A 18 -22.74 11.80 -4.67
CA PRO A 18 -23.02 11.20 -5.99
C PRO A 18 -23.17 9.66 -6.03
N GLY A 19 -23.11 8.97 -4.89
CA GLY A 19 -23.26 7.51 -4.78
C GLY A 19 -22.01 6.79 -4.28
N SER A 20 -22.12 5.55 -3.82
CA SER A 20 -20.98 4.77 -3.30
C SER A 20 -20.12 4.07 -4.36
N PHE A 21 -20.65 3.92 -5.59
CA PHE A 21 -19.97 3.24 -6.70
C PHE A 21 -19.85 4.16 -7.90
N ALA A 22 -18.62 4.36 -8.35
CA ALA A 22 -18.30 5.07 -9.58
C ALA A 22 -18.54 4.15 -10.79
N GLU A 23 -18.97 4.74 -11.90
CA GLU A 23 -19.03 4.08 -13.20
C GLU A 23 -17.62 4.07 -13.81
N TYR A 24 -17.24 2.97 -14.47
CA TYR A 24 -15.91 2.80 -15.04
C TYR A 24 -15.89 2.93 -16.57
N ILE A 25 -16.25 1.87 -17.31
CA ILE A 25 -16.26 1.86 -18.78
C ILE A 25 -17.66 2.14 -19.33
N HIS A 26 -18.65 1.41 -18.81
CA HIS A 26 -20.04 1.58 -19.23
C HIS A 26 -20.82 2.47 -18.25
N THR A 27 -21.96 3.01 -18.68
CA THR A 27 -22.88 3.74 -17.80
C THR A 27 -23.94 2.81 -17.23
N GLY A 28 -24.43 3.09 -16.01
CA GLY A 28 -25.47 2.29 -15.35
C GLY A 28 -24.95 1.17 -14.43
N SER A 29 -25.75 0.13 -14.22
CA SER A 29 -25.44 -0.96 -13.27
C SER A 29 -24.20 -1.75 -13.65
N LEU A 30 -23.97 -1.92 -14.95
CA LEU A 30 -22.82 -2.65 -15.50
C LEU A 30 -21.52 -1.88 -15.24
N GLY A 31 -21.51 -0.58 -15.50
CA GLY A 31 -20.39 0.31 -15.18
C GLY A 31 -19.99 0.36 -13.72
N ARG A 32 -20.98 0.34 -12.82
CA ARG A 32 -20.75 0.28 -11.37
C ARG A 32 -20.15 -1.04 -10.92
N PHE A 33 -20.54 -2.14 -11.56
CA PHE A 33 -19.97 -3.45 -11.29
C PHE A 33 -18.51 -3.54 -11.77
N GLU A 34 -18.21 -2.97 -12.94
CA GLU A 34 -16.84 -2.86 -13.44
C GLU A 34 -15.96 -2.01 -12.52
N GLY A 35 -16.46 -0.87 -12.06
CA GLY A 35 -15.76 -0.04 -11.07
C GLY A 35 -15.48 -0.78 -9.77
N PHE A 36 -16.43 -1.61 -9.31
CA PHE A 36 -16.22 -2.49 -8.16
C PHE A 36 -15.15 -3.55 -8.44
N LEU A 37 -15.17 -4.19 -9.61
CA LEU A 37 -14.15 -5.20 -9.98
C LEU A 37 -12.75 -4.59 -10.10
N GLY A 38 -12.63 -3.40 -10.68
CA GLY A 38 -11.37 -2.67 -10.74
C GLY A 38 -10.82 -2.33 -9.35
N ALA A 39 -11.68 -1.82 -8.46
CA ALA A 39 -11.31 -1.55 -7.07
C ALA A 39 -10.94 -2.84 -6.31
N PHE A 40 -11.64 -3.95 -6.56
CA PHE A 40 -11.34 -5.25 -5.97
C PHE A 40 -9.98 -5.79 -6.44
N PHE A 41 -9.67 -5.66 -7.73
CA PHE A 41 -8.38 -6.06 -8.28
C PHE A 41 -7.25 -5.25 -7.65
N GLN A 42 -7.38 -3.93 -7.56
CA GLN A 42 -6.38 -3.08 -6.92
C GLN A 42 -6.23 -3.41 -5.42
N ALA A 43 -7.33 -3.67 -4.72
CA ALA A 43 -7.32 -4.04 -3.31
C ALA A 43 -6.60 -5.38 -3.05
N SER A 44 -6.63 -6.31 -4.01
CA SER A 44 -5.96 -7.61 -3.89
C SER A 44 -4.44 -7.46 -3.76
N PHE A 45 -3.82 -6.48 -4.43
CA PHE A 45 -2.39 -6.19 -4.33
C PHE A 45 -1.97 -5.61 -2.98
N THR A 46 -2.90 -5.03 -2.22
CA THR A 46 -2.61 -4.51 -0.88
C THR A 46 -2.50 -5.62 0.18
N CYS A 47 -2.98 -6.83 -0.14
CA CYS A 47 -2.94 -8.00 0.74
C CYS A 47 -1.63 -8.81 0.59
N VAL A 48 -0.50 -8.14 0.39
CA VAL A 48 0.84 -8.73 0.32
C VAL A 48 1.54 -8.48 1.67
N GLY A 49 2.07 -9.52 2.32
CA GLY A 49 2.57 -9.45 3.69
C GLY A 49 2.53 -10.74 4.52
N PRO A 50 1.62 -11.73 4.32
CA PRO A 50 1.66 -12.96 5.13
C PRO A 50 2.92 -13.79 4.90
N GLU A 51 3.60 -13.62 3.77
CA GLU A 51 4.88 -14.26 3.45
C GLU A 51 6.01 -13.86 4.43
N TYR A 52 5.96 -12.63 4.98
CA TYR A 52 6.91 -12.20 6.01
C TYR A 52 6.79 -13.03 7.28
N VAL A 53 5.56 -13.32 7.70
CA VAL A 53 5.27 -14.14 8.89
C VAL A 53 5.79 -15.56 8.69
N ALA A 54 5.73 -16.09 7.47
CA ALA A 54 6.28 -17.41 7.13
C ALA A 54 7.81 -17.45 7.18
N MET A 55 8.51 -16.35 6.87
CA MET A 55 9.97 -16.29 7.03
C MET A 55 10.38 -16.23 8.50
N VAL A 56 9.70 -15.40 9.30
CA VAL A 56 9.97 -15.28 10.75
C VAL A 56 9.60 -16.56 11.50
N ALA A 57 8.69 -17.38 10.95
CA ALA A 57 8.36 -18.69 11.49
C ALA A 57 9.59 -19.59 11.69
N GLY A 58 10.59 -19.49 10.80
CA GLY A 58 11.82 -20.27 10.87
C GLY A 58 12.74 -19.86 12.03
N GLU A 59 12.55 -18.66 12.58
CA GLU A 59 13.38 -18.10 13.66
C GLU A 59 12.64 -18.00 15.00
N ALA A 60 11.34 -18.33 15.01
CA ALA A 60 10.52 -18.25 16.21
C ALA A 60 10.84 -19.38 17.20
N ILE A 61 10.96 -19.05 18.50
CA ILE A 61 11.25 -20.01 19.57
C ILE A 61 10.10 -21.03 19.75
N TYR A 62 8.84 -20.61 19.56
CA TYR A 62 7.64 -21.45 19.69
C TYR A 62 6.66 -21.29 18.51
N PRO A 63 7.02 -21.81 17.32
CA PRO A 63 6.31 -21.51 16.08
C PRO A 63 4.84 -21.98 16.13
N ARG A 64 4.56 -23.17 16.67
CA ARG A 64 3.20 -23.76 16.68
C ARG A 64 2.15 -22.92 17.41
N LYS A 65 2.52 -22.15 18.43
CA LYS A 65 1.60 -21.28 19.19
C LYS A 65 1.69 -19.83 18.70
N THR A 66 2.89 -19.27 18.63
CA THR A 66 3.10 -17.85 18.33
C THR A 66 2.64 -17.49 16.92
N ILE A 67 2.94 -18.33 15.92
CA ILE A 67 2.57 -18.04 14.52
C ILE A 67 1.05 -18.11 14.33
N LYS A 68 0.38 -19.10 14.92
CA LYS A 68 -1.08 -19.24 14.81
C LYS A 68 -1.80 -18.02 15.37
N THR A 69 -1.35 -17.51 16.52
CA THR A 69 -1.92 -16.31 17.12
C THR A 69 -1.58 -15.07 16.28
N ALA A 70 -0.34 -14.95 15.79
CA ALA A 70 0.10 -13.82 14.96
C ALA A 70 -0.70 -13.71 13.64
N PHE A 71 -0.96 -14.83 12.95
CA PHE A 71 -1.80 -14.80 11.75
C PHE A 71 -3.23 -14.36 12.05
N LYS A 72 -3.87 -14.90 13.10
CA LYS A 72 -5.24 -14.52 13.46
C LYS A 72 -5.38 -13.03 13.77
N THR A 73 -4.43 -12.46 14.51
CA THR A 73 -4.45 -11.04 14.85
C THR A 73 -4.14 -10.16 13.64
N MET A 74 -3.24 -10.60 12.75
CA MET A 74 -2.92 -9.89 11.49
C MET A 74 -4.15 -9.77 10.59
N TYR A 75 -4.86 -10.87 10.32
CA TYR A 75 -6.06 -10.84 9.48
C TYR A 75 -7.18 -9.99 10.08
N PHE A 76 -7.39 -10.08 11.39
CA PHE A 76 -8.39 -9.25 12.07
C PHE A 76 -8.04 -7.76 11.95
N ARG A 77 -6.77 -7.40 12.13
CA ARG A 77 -6.30 -6.01 11.98
C ARG A 77 -6.45 -5.52 10.53
N PHE A 78 -6.12 -6.35 9.54
CA PHE A 78 -6.32 -5.97 8.13
C PHE A 78 -7.79 -5.74 7.81
N GLY A 79 -8.67 -6.68 8.15
CA GLY A 79 -10.10 -6.51 7.94
C GLY A 79 -10.63 -5.23 8.60
N LEU A 80 -10.30 -5.03 9.88
CA LEU A 80 -10.77 -3.88 10.63
C LEU A 80 -10.22 -2.55 10.08
N PHE A 81 -8.90 -2.42 9.92
CA PHE A 81 -8.29 -1.14 9.51
C PHE A 81 -8.57 -0.81 8.04
N PHE A 82 -8.65 -1.80 7.14
CA PHE A 82 -8.88 -1.53 5.72
C PHE A 82 -10.35 -1.23 5.46
N ILE A 83 -11.28 -1.98 6.06
CA ILE A 83 -12.71 -1.73 5.88
C ILE A 83 -13.10 -0.39 6.53
N LEU A 84 -12.65 -0.15 7.77
CA LEU A 84 -12.92 1.14 8.43
C LEU A 84 -12.20 2.29 7.71
N GLY A 85 -10.97 2.08 7.27
CA GLY A 85 -10.21 3.08 6.51
C GLY A 85 -10.92 3.48 5.22
N ALA A 86 -11.31 2.49 4.41
CA ALA A 86 -12.05 2.71 3.16
C ALA A 86 -13.41 3.39 3.41
N LEU A 87 -14.12 3.01 4.46
CA LEU A 87 -15.38 3.65 4.84
C LEU A 87 -15.18 5.11 5.26
N CYS A 88 -14.18 5.40 6.09
CA CYS A 88 -13.83 6.76 6.47
C CYS A 88 -13.46 7.63 5.27
N VAL A 89 -12.67 7.12 4.32
CA VAL A 89 -12.33 7.85 3.09
C VAL A 89 -13.56 8.12 2.25
N GLY A 90 -14.40 7.10 2.01
CA GLY A 90 -15.62 7.25 1.21
C GLY A 90 -16.67 8.17 1.84
N ILE A 91 -16.62 8.38 3.16
CA ILE A 91 -17.45 9.37 3.88
C ILE A 91 -16.92 10.79 3.71
N ILE A 92 -15.61 10.97 3.61
CA ILE A 92 -14.98 12.29 3.63
C ILE A 92 -14.83 12.86 2.22
N LEU A 93 -14.56 12.02 1.22
CA LEU A 93 -14.23 12.45 -0.13
C LEU A 93 -15.21 11.86 -1.16
N PRO A 94 -15.92 12.70 -1.96
CA PRO A 94 -16.72 12.18 -3.07
C PRO A 94 -15.82 11.63 -4.17
N TYR A 95 -16.24 10.57 -4.85
CA TYR A 95 -15.48 10.00 -5.97
C TYR A 95 -15.35 10.96 -7.18
N ASN A 96 -16.19 12.00 -7.24
CA ASN A 96 -16.20 13.01 -8.31
C ASN A 96 -15.48 14.31 -7.91
N ASP A 97 -14.53 14.25 -6.97
CA ASP A 97 -13.72 15.43 -6.63
C ASP A 97 -12.76 15.76 -7.80
N PRO A 98 -12.73 17.01 -8.29
CA PRO A 98 -11.89 17.39 -9.44
C PRO A 98 -10.39 17.22 -9.18
N THR A 99 -9.97 17.28 -7.91
CA THR A 99 -8.58 17.01 -7.52
C THR A 99 -8.27 15.53 -7.62
N LEU A 100 -9.23 14.67 -7.29
CA LEU A 100 -9.07 13.22 -7.39
C LEU A 100 -9.09 12.77 -8.85
N THR A 101 -10.05 13.24 -9.65
CA THR A 101 -10.14 12.86 -11.08
C THR A 101 -8.93 13.37 -11.86
N GLY A 102 -8.47 14.60 -11.61
CA GLY A 102 -7.27 15.13 -12.24
C GLY A 102 -5.99 14.33 -11.93
N LEU A 103 -5.89 13.74 -10.73
CA LEU A 103 -4.76 12.88 -10.36
C LEU A 103 -4.87 11.47 -10.96
N LEU A 104 -6.09 10.94 -11.07
CA LEU A 104 -6.37 9.67 -11.73
C LEU A 104 -6.07 9.75 -13.24
N ASP A 105 -6.52 10.82 -13.89
CA ASP A 105 -6.31 11.07 -15.32
C ASP A 105 -4.84 11.36 -15.66
N ALA A 106 -4.12 12.04 -14.75
CA ALA A 106 -2.69 12.31 -14.89
C ALA A 106 -1.80 11.09 -14.61
N GLY A 107 -2.35 9.99 -14.09
CA GLY A 107 -1.59 8.81 -13.69
C GLY A 107 -0.64 9.03 -12.51
N ASP A 108 -0.76 10.14 -11.78
CA ASP A 108 0.10 10.52 -10.64
C ASP A 108 -0.42 9.93 -9.32
N THR A 109 -0.77 8.64 -9.35
CA THR A 109 -1.31 7.91 -8.20
C THR A 109 -0.22 7.39 -7.27
N GLY A 110 1.06 7.60 -7.61
CA GLY A 110 2.22 7.09 -6.88
C GLY A 110 2.78 8.02 -5.80
N THR A 111 2.34 9.28 -5.73
CA THR A 111 2.87 10.27 -4.78
C THR A 111 2.05 10.31 -3.47
N GLY A 112 2.69 10.50 -2.31
CA GLY A 112 1.97 10.65 -1.03
C GLY A 112 0.93 11.78 -1.02
N ALA A 113 1.10 12.77 -1.92
CA ALA A 113 0.17 13.87 -2.14
C ALA A 113 -1.15 13.45 -2.80
N SER A 114 -1.19 12.33 -3.53
CA SER A 114 -2.40 11.79 -4.15
C SER A 114 -3.22 10.91 -3.21
N SER A 115 -2.73 10.70 -1.98
CA SER A 115 -3.49 10.00 -0.94
C SER A 115 -4.83 10.70 -0.67
N PRO A 116 -5.96 9.98 -0.70
CA PRO A 116 -7.28 10.59 -0.52
C PRO A 116 -7.45 11.23 0.85
N TYR A 117 -6.71 10.77 1.87
CA TYR A 117 -6.66 11.42 3.18
C TYR A 117 -5.99 12.80 3.12
N VAL A 118 -4.93 12.94 2.33
CA VAL A 118 -4.20 14.20 2.15
C VAL A 118 -5.04 15.18 1.33
N ILE A 119 -5.68 14.71 0.26
CA ILE A 119 -6.61 15.50 -0.57
C ILE A 119 -7.77 16.02 0.29
N ALA A 120 -8.37 15.16 1.11
CA ALA A 120 -9.43 15.57 2.04
C ALA A 120 -8.97 16.66 3.02
N MET A 121 -7.77 16.54 3.59
CA MET A 121 -7.21 17.55 4.51
C MET A 121 -6.93 18.89 3.82
N LYS A 122 -6.44 18.85 2.57
CA LYS A 122 -6.26 20.05 1.73
C LYS A 122 -7.60 20.71 1.42
N ASN A 123 -8.62 19.93 1.05
CA ASN A 123 -9.98 20.44 0.78
C ASN A 123 -10.64 21.06 2.03
N MET A 124 -10.24 20.63 3.23
CA MET A 124 -10.67 21.22 4.51
C MET A 124 -9.91 22.52 4.87
N GLY A 125 -8.86 22.88 4.15
CA GLY A 125 -8.07 24.11 4.38
C GLY A 125 -7.11 24.03 5.57
N ILE A 126 -6.72 22.82 5.99
CA ILE A 126 -5.78 22.63 7.11
C ILE A 126 -4.38 22.49 6.54
N SER A 127 -3.51 23.48 6.75
CA SER A 127 -2.18 23.55 6.13
C SER A 127 -1.14 22.60 6.77
N VAL A 128 -1.22 22.36 8.09
CA VAL A 128 -0.18 21.60 8.82
C VAL A 128 -0.40 20.07 8.77
N LEU A 129 -1.65 19.62 8.66
CA LEU A 129 -2.02 18.21 8.71
C LEU A 129 -1.50 17.38 7.49
N PRO A 130 -1.54 17.90 6.25
CA PRO A 130 -0.96 17.23 5.08
C PRO A 130 0.53 16.89 5.23
N ASP A 131 1.33 17.82 5.76
CA ASP A 131 2.78 17.60 5.89
C ASP A 131 3.11 16.56 6.96
N LEU A 132 2.37 16.57 8.07
CA LEU A 132 2.50 15.57 9.12
C LEU A 132 2.15 14.16 8.61
N THR A 133 1.06 14.03 7.85
CA THR A 133 0.66 12.73 7.30
C THR A 133 1.65 12.22 6.26
N ASN A 134 2.20 13.10 5.41
CA ASN A 134 3.29 12.76 4.51
C ASN A 134 4.55 12.29 5.26
N ALA A 135 4.98 13.00 6.32
CA ALA A 135 6.12 12.59 7.13
C ALA A 135 5.91 11.20 7.78
N LEU A 136 4.70 10.94 8.28
CA LEU A 136 4.33 9.64 8.86
C LEU A 136 4.31 8.52 7.80
N MET A 137 3.83 8.81 6.59
CA MET A 137 3.88 7.87 5.47
C MET A 137 5.33 7.53 5.10
N VAL A 138 6.21 8.53 4.95
CA VAL A 138 7.64 8.31 4.66
C VAL A 138 8.31 7.47 5.74
N THR A 139 8.04 7.77 7.02
CA THR A 139 8.57 6.99 8.15
C THR A 139 8.10 5.54 8.12
N SER A 140 6.83 5.33 7.78
CA SER A 140 6.24 3.99 7.68
C SER A 140 6.83 3.18 6.52
N ILE A 141 6.98 3.82 5.35
CA ILE A 141 7.59 3.23 4.16
C ILE A 141 9.06 2.88 4.43
N PHE A 142 9.80 3.77 5.09
CA PHE A 142 11.20 3.51 5.46
C PHE A 142 11.33 2.31 6.40
N SER A 143 10.47 2.24 7.43
CA SER A 143 10.42 1.11 8.36
C SER A 143 10.12 -0.22 7.65
N ALA A 144 9.08 -0.24 6.80
CA ALA A 144 8.71 -1.42 6.03
C ALA A 144 9.81 -1.81 5.02
N GLY A 145 10.42 -0.83 4.35
CA GLY A 145 11.50 -1.03 3.39
C GLY A 145 12.70 -1.75 4.00
N ASN A 146 13.10 -1.40 5.23
CA ASN A 146 14.17 -2.08 5.93
C ASN A 146 13.86 -3.57 6.17
N SER A 147 12.63 -3.92 6.55
CA SER A 147 12.21 -5.32 6.70
C SER A 147 12.20 -6.08 5.38
N TYR A 148 11.73 -5.46 4.29
CA TYR A 148 11.73 -6.11 2.97
C TYR A 148 13.13 -6.33 2.42
N VAL A 149 14.04 -5.37 2.58
CA VAL A 149 15.44 -5.49 2.16
C VAL A 149 16.15 -6.60 2.94
N TYR A 150 15.88 -6.70 4.24
CA TYR A 150 16.37 -7.78 5.09
C TYR A 150 15.89 -9.16 4.59
N CYS A 151 14.59 -9.29 4.31
CA CYS A 151 14.01 -10.51 3.78
C CYS A 151 14.61 -10.89 2.42
N ALA A 152 14.61 -9.96 1.46
CA ALA A 152 15.14 -10.19 0.12
C ALA A 152 16.62 -10.63 0.15
N THR A 153 17.42 -9.99 0.99
CA THR A 153 18.84 -10.29 1.17
C THR A 153 19.05 -11.72 1.69
N ARG A 154 18.22 -12.17 2.64
CA ARG A 154 18.27 -13.52 3.18
C ARG A 154 17.78 -14.58 2.21
N THR A 155 16.67 -14.33 1.53
CA THR A 155 16.16 -15.25 0.50
C THR A 155 17.19 -15.43 -0.61
N LEU A 156 17.80 -14.34 -1.09
CA LEU A 156 18.85 -14.38 -2.10
C LEU A 156 20.11 -15.11 -1.61
N TYR A 157 20.47 -14.93 -0.34
CA TYR A 157 21.59 -15.65 0.27
C TYR A 157 21.32 -17.16 0.36
N SER A 158 20.12 -17.58 0.81
CA SER A 158 19.73 -18.99 0.85
C SER A 158 19.77 -19.63 -0.56
N LEU A 159 19.26 -18.93 -1.57
CA LEU A 159 19.34 -19.38 -2.97
C LEU A 159 20.80 -19.54 -3.47
N SER A 160 21.72 -18.71 -2.97
CA SER A 160 23.15 -18.85 -3.29
C SER A 160 23.83 -20.03 -2.59
N LEU A 161 23.33 -20.44 -1.42
CA LEU A 161 23.80 -21.63 -0.71
C LEU A 161 23.33 -22.91 -1.41
N ASP A 162 22.10 -22.92 -1.91
CA ASP A 162 21.50 -24.04 -2.63
C ASP A 162 22.02 -24.18 -4.08
N GLY A 163 22.87 -23.25 -4.53
CA GLY A 163 23.51 -23.29 -5.85
C GLY A 163 22.66 -22.74 -7.00
N HIS A 164 21.47 -22.20 -6.71
CA HIS A 164 20.58 -21.58 -7.70
C HIS A 164 20.95 -20.13 -8.05
N ALA A 165 21.71 -19.44 -7.20
CA ALA A 165 22.22 -18.09 -7.43
C ALA A 165 23.76 -18.08 -7.53
N PRO A 166 24.36 -17.11 -8.24
CA PRO A 166 25.79 -17.13 -8.53
C PRO A 166 26.68 -17.09 -7.27
N ARG A 167 27.74 -17.90 -7.26
CA ARG A 167 28.59 -18.18 -6.09
C ARG A 167 29.20 -16.96 -5.41
N PHE A 168 29.35 -15.84 -6.11
CA PHE A 168 29.89 -14.60 -5.53
C PHE A 168 28.95 -14.00 -4.45
N LEU A 169 27.65 -14.28 -4.51
CA LEU A 169 26.64 -13.80 -3.56
C LEU A 169 26.76 -14.45 -2.17
N ARG A 170 27.45 -15.58 -2.07
CA ARG A 170 27.67 -16.29 -0.80
C ARG A 170 28.65 -15.56 0.14
N LYS A 171 29.39 -14.56 -0.36
CA LYS A 171 30.42 -13.88 0.43
C LYS A 171 29.79 -12.99 1.51
N THR A 172 29.97 -13.38 2.77
CA THR A 172 29.48 -12.66 3.95
C THR A 172 30.58 -11.83 4.60
N THR A 173 30.17 -10.78 5.31
CA THR A 173 31.06 -9.99 6.17
C THR A 173 31.37 -10.72 7.46
N ARG A 174 32.34 -10.20 8.22
CA ARG A 174 32.70 -10.69 9.57
C ARG A 174 31.51 -10.68 10.56
N ALA A 175 30.50 -9.86 10.31
CA ALA A 175 29.26 -9.78 11.08
C ALA A 175 28.14 -10.71 10.54
N GLY A 176 28.41 -11.54 9.53
CA GLY A 176 27.45 -12.47 8.95
C GLY A 176 26.49 -11.85 7.92
N VAL A 177 26.66 -10.57 7.56
CA VAL A 177 25.79 -9.87 6.60
C VAL A 177 26.32 -10.07 5.16
N PRO A 178 25.52 -10.60 4.22
CA PRO A 178 25.92 -10.77 2.82
C PRO A 178 25.80 -9.45 2.03
N ILE A 179 26.90 -8.68 1.96
CA ILE A 179 26.93 -7.36 1.30
C ILE A 179 26.54 -7.43 -0.18
N TYR A 180 27.01 -8.44 -0.93
CA TYR A 180 26.71 -8.53 -2.36
C TYR A 180 25.23 -8.77 -2.62
N CYS A 181 24.57 -9.59 -1.80
CA CYS A 181 23.11 -9.76 -1.85
C CYS A 181 22.40 -8.44 -1.56
N PHE A 182 22.84 -7.70 -0.54
CA PHE A 182 22.28 -6.38 -0.20
C PHE A 182 22.45 -5.36 -1.35
N CYS A 183 23.62 -5.31 -1.99
CA CYS A 183 23.84 -4.42 -3.12
C CYS A 183 22.93 -4.78 -4.29
N VAL A 184 22.75 -6.06 -4.61
CA VAL A 184 21.83 -6.49 -5.68
C VAL A 184 20.39 -6.13 -5.33
N THR A 185 19.94 -6.36 -4.10
CA THR A 185 18.57 -6.03 -3.66
C THR A 185 18.30 -4.52 -3.60
N MET A 186 19.33 -3.68 -3.47
CA MET A 186 19.24 -2.22 -3.58
C MET A 186 19.30 -1.71 -5.03
N VAL A 187 20.09 -2.34 -5.89
CA VAL A 187 20.23 -1.92 -7.30
C VAL A 187 18.97 -2.26 -8.11
N PHE A 188 18.29 -3.36 -7.81
CA PHE A 188 17.08 -3.76 -8.54
C PHE A 188 15.93 -2.72 -8.46
N PRO A 189 15.54 -2.22 -7.26
CA PRO A 189 14.57 -1.14 -7.16
C PRO A 189 15.05 0.17 -7.79
N LEU A 190 16.35 0.47 -7.75
CA LEU A 190 16.93 1.67 -8.37
C LEU A 190 16.91 1.63 -9.90
N LEU A 191 16.99 0.43 -10.49
CA LEU A 191 16.94 0.19 -11.93
C LEU A 191 15.52 0.03 -12.46
N GLY A 192 14.53 -0.13 -11.57
CA GLY A 192 13.12 -0.05 -11.95
C GLY A 192 12.87 1.27 -12.68
N PRO A 193 12.26 1.24 -13.88
CA PRO A 193 12.08 2.46 -14.66
C PRO A 193 11.40 3.52 -13.79
N PRO A 194 11.82 4.80 -13.85
CA PRO A 194 11.02 5.87 -13.29
C PRO A 194 9.66 5.74 -13.96
N HIS A 195 8.61 5.49 -13.18
CA HIS A 195 7.26 5.40 -13.70
C HIS A 195 6.96 6.70 -14.48
N ASN A 196 7.12 6.68 -15.80
CA ASN A 196 6.05 7.15 -16.65
C ASN A 196 4.83 6.29 -16.27
N PRO A 197 3.63 6.87 -16.18
CA PRO A 197 2.42 6.10 -15.92
C PRO A 197 2.31 5.06 -17.03
N ILE A 198 2.78 3.87 -16.71
CA ILE A 198 2.67 2.72 -17.57
C ILE A 198 1.17 2.48 -17.67
N HIS A 199 0.66 2.67 -18.88
CA HIS A 199 -0.67 2.30 -19.37
C HIS A 199 -0.95 0.79 -19.20
N ILE A 200 -0.82 0.23 -17.99
CA ILE A 200 -1.29 -1.13 -17.63
C ILE A 200 -2.74 -1.07 -17.11
N VAL A 201 -3.48 0.01 -17.39
CA VAL A 201 -4.93 0.06 -17.14
C VAL A 201 -5.66 0.60 -18.37
N HIS A 202 -5.63 -0.18 -19.45
CA HIS A 202 -6.62 -0.38 -20.53
C HIS A 202 -5.89 -0.95 -21.76
N PRO A 203 -6.39 -1.99 -22.45
CA PRO A 203 -7.79 -2.39 -22.58
C PRO A 203 -8.05 -3.87 -22.24
N ILE A 204 -8.93 -4.14 -21.28
CA ILE A 204 -9.99 -5.16 -21.39
C ILE A 204 -11.19 -4.64 -20.60
#